data_AF-E9SA21-F1
#
_entry.id   AF-E9SA21-F1
#
_cell.length_a   1.000
_cell.length_b   1.000
_cell.length_c   1.000
_cell.angle_alpha   90.00
_cell.angle_beta   90.00
_cell.angle_gamma   90.00
#
_symmetry.space_group_name_H-M   'P 1'
#
loop_
_entity.id
_entity.type
_entity.pdbx_description
1 polymer ?
#
loop_
_entity_poly.entity_id
_entity_poly.type
_entity_poly.pdbx_seq_one_letter_code
_entity_poly.pdbx_strand_id
1 'polypeptide(L)'
;MAETDADTIVKPDDGEYMIRCENLVKIYKTSDVEAVALQGLDLDVKRGELMAIVGNSGSGKSTLLNMLGGLDRPSAGSLVIDGKDMLKFTDKDYMAYKRDTVGFVWQNNARNLVPYLTAVQNVELPMLLKGKKGRRARALELLKKVGLEKRRNSRLDQMSGGEQQRVAIAIAMANDPKLLLADEPTGSVDTKTSAMILDIFKELNKSEGVTVVIVTHDLKLAEHIDRVVAIRDGRTSSEIIRKRSYAEELNEMGEVISEGDAVHEELAVLDRSGRLQLPKEYMQSLGIKGGGKVKVELDEERGGIMLFPSDH
;
A
#
# COMPACT_ATOMS: atom_id res chain seq x y z
N MET A 1 18.49 -43.21 -18.01
CA MET A 1 17.08 -42.81 -18.25
C MET A 1 16.53 -42.53 -16.87
N ALA A 2 16.69 -41.29 -16.35
CA ALA A 2 15.77 -40.16 -16.54
C ALA A 2 14.36 -40.57 -16.08
N GLU A 3 13.76 -40.01 -15.03
CA GLU A 3 13.70 -38.60 -14.66
C GLU A 3 13.82 -38.39 -13.13
N THR A 4 14.53 -37.33 -12.76
CA THR A 4 14.53 -36.68 -11.46
C THR A 4 13.23 -35.91 -11.27
N ASP A 5 12.47 -36.25 -10.24
CA ASP A 5 11.38 -35.43 -9.68
C ASP A 5 11.97 -34.12 -9.13
N ALA A 6 12.12 -33.14 -10.02
CA ALA A 6 12.37 -31.74 -9.68
C ALA A 6 11.03 -30.99 -9.68
N ASP A 7 10.95 -29.97 -8.82
CA ASP A 7 9.86 -29.01 -8.68
C ASP A 7 8.59 -29.47 -7.97
N THR A 8 8.71 -29.66 -6.65
CA THR A 8 7.63 -29.29 -5.73
C THR A 8 8.02 -28.01 -4.98
N ILE A 9 8.09 -26.89 -5.69
CA ILE A 9 8.19 -25.56 -5.05
C ILE A 9 6.77 -25.06 -4.75
N VAL A 10 6.14 -25.60 -3.70
CA VAL A 10 4.92 -24.98 -3.14
C VAL A 10 4.96 -25.06 -1.62
N LYS A 11 5.23 -23.92 -0.97
CA LYS A 11 4.33 -23.22 -0.01
C LYS A 11 5.06 -21.98 0.54
N PRO A 12 4.39 -20.83 0.60
CA PRO A 12 3.59 -20.53 1.77
C PRO A 12 2.13 -20.28 1.41
N ASP A 13 1.31 -21.29 1.65
CA ASP A 13 -0.13 -21.17 1.61
C ASP A 13 -0.60 -20.78 3.00
N ASP A 14 -0.60 -19.48 3.27
CA ASP A 14 -1.62 -18.90 4.12
C ASP A 14 -2.45 -18.04 3.20
N GLY A 15 -3.58 -18.55 2.71
CA GLY A 15 -4.55 -17.77 1.93
C GLY A 15 -5.00 -16.45 2.58
N GLU A 16 -4.53 -16.16 3.80
CA GLU A 16 -4.65 -14.92 4.55
C GLU A 16 -3.95 -13.71 3.90
N TYR A 17 -2.78 -13.86 3.29
CA TYR A 17 -1.97 -12.71 2.83
C TYR A 17 -2.11 -12.40 1.35
N MET A 18 -2.29 -11.12 1.03
CA MET A 18 -2.22 -10.58 -0.32
C MET A 18 -0.78 -10.29 -0.74
N ILE A 19 0.02 -9.70 0.16
CA ILE A 19 1.42 -9.35 -0.09
C ILE A 19 2.27 -9.90 1.06
N ARG A 20 3.39 -10.52 0.71
CA ARG A 20 4.44 -10.92 1.65
C ARG A 20 5.80 -10.55 1.08
N CYS A 21 6.45 -9.61 1.75
CA CYS A 21 7.81 -9.17 1.49
C CYS A 21 8.71 -9.75 2.59
N GLU A 22 9.75 -10.48 2.21
CA GLU A 22 10.72 -11.01 3.16
C GLU A 22 12.13 -10.59 2.76
N ASN A 23 12.79 -9.81 3.63
CA ASN A 23 14.10 -9.24 3.37
C ASN A 23 14.21 -8.62 1.97
N LEU A 24 13.21 -7.84 1.55
CA LEU A 24 13.13 -7.31 0.20
C LEU A 24 14.23 -6.26 -0.04
N VAL A 25 15.04 -6.47 -1.08
CA VAL A 25 16.14 -5.58 -1.44
C VAL A 25 15.96 -5.06 -2.86
N LYS A 26 16.23 -3.76 -3.04
CA LYS A 26 16.30 -3.14 -4.37
C LYS A 26 17.53 -2.27 -4.49
N ILE A 27 18.34 -2.57 -5.49
CA ILE A 27 19.55 -1.81 -5.86
C ILE A 27 19.35 -1.27 -7.27
N TYR A 28 19.48 0.04 -7.44
CA TYR A 28 19.60 0.69 -8.74
C TYR A 28 21.07 0.88 -9.07
N LYS A 29 21.51 0.29 -10.18
CA LYS A 29 22.86 0.47 -10.72
C LYS A 29 22.78 1.45 -11.88
N THR A 30 23.39 2.61 -11.76
CA THR A 30 23.75 3.46 -12.90
C THR A 30 25.25 3.31 -13.18
N SER A 31 25.74 3.85 -14.29
CA SER A 31 27.14 3.80 -14.70
C SER A 31 28.13 4.26 -13.62
N ASP A 32 27.68 5.17 -12.75
CA ASP A 32 28.55 5.89 -11.82
C ASP A 32 28.13 5.74 -10.34
N VAL A 33 26.93 5.21 -10.05
CA VAL A 33 26.38 5.12 -8.69
C VAL A 33 25.57 3.84 -8.48
N GLU A 34 25.84 3.13 -7.38
CA GLU A 34 24.92 2.12 -6.84
C GLU A 34 24.10 2.73 -5.71
N ALA A 35 22.78 2.85 -5.92
CA ALA A 35 21.85 3.38 -4.93
C ALA A 35 20.94 2.25 -4.40
N VAL A 36 21.00 1.98 -3.09
CA VAL A 36 20.15 0.97 -2.45
C VAL A 36 18.85 1.63 -2.02
N ALA A 37 17.76 1.29 -2.69
CA ALA A 37 16.44 1.87 -2.44
C ALA A 37 15.65 1.13 -1.36
N LEU A 38 15.75 -0.21 -1.28
CA LEU A 38 15.22 -1.02 -0.18
C LEU A 38 16.32 -1.91 0.39
N GLN A 39 16.35 -2.04 1.73
CA GLN A 39 17.46 -2.65 2.48
C GLN A 39 17.00 -3.78 3.40
N GLY A 40 16.29 -4.76 2.85
CA GLY A 40 15.76 -5.88 3.64
C GLY A 40 14.44 -5.50 4.30
N LEU A 41 13.48 -5.07 3.50
CA LEU A 41 12.15 -4.68 3.96
C LEU A 41 11.28 -5.92 4.16
N ASP A 42 10.77 -6.09 5.38
CA ASP A 42 9.74 -7.07 5.72
C ASP A 42 8.37 -6.36 5.78
N LEU A 43 7.38 -6.90 5.08
CA LEU A 43 6.02 -6.36 5.05
C LEU A 43 5.03 -7.47 4.69
N ASP A 44 4.04 -7.66 5.55
CA ASP A 44 2.93 -8.57 5.33
C ASP A 44 1.62 -7.78 5.25
N VAL A 45 0.81 -8.02 4.21
CA VAL A 45 -0.50 -7.37 4.00
C VAL A 45 -1.55 -8.43 3.80
N LYS A 46 -2.60 -8.42 4.62
CA LYS A 46 -3.71 -9.37 4.55
C LYS A 46 -4.62 -9.07 3.37
N ARG A 47 -5.36 -10.08 2.93
CA ARG A 47 -6.37 -9.90 1.87
C ARG A 47 -7.51 -9.03 2.36
N GLY A 48 -7.93 -8.09 1.51
CA GLY A 48 -9.00 -7.14 1.83
C GLY A 48 -8.57 -6.07 2.85
N GLU A 49 -7.28 -5.95 3.14
CA GLU A 49 -6.76 -4.90 4.02
C GLU A 49 -6.67 -3.56 3.29
N LEU A 50 -6.97 -2.47 4.00
CA LEU A 50 -6.70 -1.09 3.58
C LEU A 50 -5.56 -0.55 4.46
N MET A 51 -4.39 -0.33 3.85
CA MET A 51 -3.22 0.17 4.56
C MET A 51 -2.57 1.37 3.88
N ALA A 52 -1.84 2.15 4.66
CA ALA A 52 -0.99 3.23 4.18
C ALA A 52 0.49 2.94 4.46
N ILE A 53 1.34 3.43 3.57
CA ILE A 53 2.78 3.44 3.69
C ILE A 53 3.25 4.89 3.72
N VAL A 54 3.84 5.29 4.84
CA VAL A 54 4.31 6.66 5.08
C VAL A 54 5.82 6.75 5.20
N GLY A 55 6.40 7.93 4.99
CA GLY A 55 7.83 8.16 5.13
C GLY A 55 8.32 9.33 4.30
N ASN A 56 9.54 9.79 4.56
CA ASN A 56 10.12 10.94 3.89
C ASN A 56 10.36 10.68 2.38
N SER A 57 10.54 11.76 1.60
CA SER A 57 11.01 11.63 0.22
C SER A 57 12.33 10.86 0.17
N GLY A 58 12.46 9.94 -0.80
CA GLY A 58 13.63 9.06 -0.93
C GLY A 58 13.67 7.85 0.01
N SER A 59 12.66 7.59 0.85
CA SER A 59 12.69 6.45 1.77
C SER A 59 12.45 5.07 1.11
N GLY A 60 12.11 5.04 -0.20
CA GLY A 60 11.88 3.82 -0.95
C GLY A 60 10.40 3.43 -1.18
N LYS A 61 9.44 4.28 -0.79
CA LYS A 61 7.99 3.99 -0.92
C LYS A 61 7.56 3.74 -2.37
N SER A 62 7.87 4.65 -3.29
CA SER A 62 7.52 4.49 -4.71
C SER A 62 8.24 3.30 -5.34
N THR A 63 9.46 3.00 -4.89
CA THR A 63 10.20 1.79 -5.30
C THR A 63 9.47 0.52 -4.86
N LEU A 64 9.03 0.45 -3.59
CA LEU A 64 8.21 -0.65 -3.10
C LEU A 64 6.93 -0.76 -3.91
N LEU A 65 6.20 0.33 -4.11
CA LEU A 65 4.94 0.36 -4.85
C LEU A 65 5.11 -0.14 -6.30
N ASN A 66 6.19 0.25 -6.97
CA ASN A 66 6.50 -0.22 -8.32
C ASN A 66 6.80 -1.73 -8.37
N MET A 67 7.47 -2.28 -7.35
CA MET A 67 7.69 -3.72 -7.25
C MET A 67 6.39 -4.48 -6.96
N LEU A 68 5.57 -3.98 -6.04
CA LEU A 68 4.23 -4.51 -5.79
C LEU A 68 3.38 -4.46 -7.08
N GLY A 69 3.51 -3.42 -7.89
CA GLY A 69 2.79 -3.27 -9.15
C GLY A 69 3.35 -4.10 -10.31
N GLY A 70 4.45 -4.83 -10.13
CA GLY A 70 5.11 -5.57 -11.20
C GLY A 70 5.68 -4.68 -12.32
N LEU A 71 5.96 -3.42 -11.98
CA LEU A 71 6.62 -2.43 -12.84
C LEU A 71 8.14 -2.45 -12.68
N ASP A 72 8.61 -2.96 -11.54
CA ASP A 72 10.02 -3.19 -11.26
C ASP A 72 10.23 -4.56 -10.62
N ARG A 73 11.47 -5.06 -10.65
CA ARG A 73 11.86 -6.35 -10.08
C ARG A 73 12.71 -6.17 -8.82
N PRO A 74 12.50 -7.00 -7.78
CA PRO A 74 13.41 -7.02 -6.65
C PRO A 74 14.80 -7.49 -7.06
N SER A 75 15.82 -6.97 -6.38
CA SER A 75 17.22 -7.37 -6.58
C SER A 75 17.58 -8.61 -5.75
N ALA A 76 17.00 -8.75 -4.56
CA ALA A 76 17.12 -9.91 -3.69
C ALA A 76 15.94 -9.96 -2.70
N GLY A 77 15.85 -11.04 -1.93
CA GLY A 77 14.77 -11.30 -0.98
C GLY A 77 13.63 -12.10 -1.61
N SER A 78 12.47 -12.10 -0.96
CA SER A 78 11.24 -12.76 -1.42
C SER A 78 10.12 -11.74 -1.56
N LEU A 79 9.37 -11.84 -2.66
CA LEU A 79 8.15 -11.07 -2.88
C LEU A 79 7.06 -12.00 -3.40
N VAL A 80 6.10 -12.30 -2.55
CA VAL A 80 4.94 -13.14 -2.89
C VAL A 80 3.69 -12.27 -2.91
N ILE A 81 2.95 -12.30 -4.02
CA ILE A 81 1.69 -11.56 -4.16
C ILE A 81 0.61 -12.50 -4.68
N ASP A 82 -0.54 -12.53 -3.99
CA ASP A 82 -1.65 -13.44 -4.31
C ASP A 82 -1.18 -14.92 -4.39
N GLY A 83 -0.25 -15.32 -3.51
CA GLY A 83 0.36 -16.65 -3.49
C GLY A 83 1.39 -16.90 -4.60
N LYS A 84 1.74 -15.90 -5.41
CA LYS A 84 2.67 -16.02 -6.53
C LYS A 84 4.00 -15.34 -6.23
N ASP A 85 5.08 -16.09 -6.38
CA ASP A 85 6.45 -15.60 -6.23
C ASP A 85 6.87 -14.76 -7.44
N MET A 86 6.99 -13.45 -7.22
CA MET A 86 7.28 -12.47 -8.26
C MET A 86 8.70 -12.63 -8.82
N LEU A 87 9.65 -13.19 -8.07
CA LEU A 87 11.02 -13.38 -8.56
C LEU A 87 11.09 -14.48 -9.63
N LYS A 88 10.13 -15.40 -9.65
CA LYS A 88 10.05 -16.50 -10.60
C LYS A 88 9.26 -16.15 -11.87
N PHE A 89 8.72 -14.95 -11.95
CA PHE A 89 7.91 -14.53 -13.09
C PHE A 89 8.77 -14.30 -14.34
N THR A 90 8.31 -14.86 -15.45
CA THR A 90 8.75 -14.45 -16.78
C THR A 90 8.15 -13.08 -17.14
N ASP A 91 8.61 -12.46 -18.22
CA ASP A 91 8.01 -11.22 -18.73
C ASP A 91 6.51 -11.38 -19.01
N LYS A 92 6.09 -12.55 -19.50
CA LYS A 92 4.68 -12.85 -19.78
C LYS A 92 3.85 -12.90 -18.48
N ASP A 93 4.40 -13.49 -17.43
CA ASP A 93 3.74 -13.58 -16.13
C ASP A 93 3.55 -12.20 -15.51
N TYR A 94 4.58 -11.33 -15.60
CA TYR A 94 4.46 -9.93 -15.19
C TYR A 94 3.39 -9.17 -15.97
N MET A 95 3.23 -9.42 -17.27
CA MET A 95 2.18 -8.77 -18.06
C MET A 95 0.78 -9.26 -17.68
N ALA A 96 0.61 -10.56 -17.43
CA ALA A 96 -0.65 -11.12 -16.94
C ALA A 96 -0.98 -10.56 -15.55
N TYR A 97 -0.02 -10.55 -14.63
CA TYR A 97 -0.15 -10.00 -13.30
C TYR A 97 -0.62 -8.53 -13.29
N LYS A 98 0.05 -7.67 -14.08
CA LYS A 98 -0.34 -6.26 -14.23
C LYS A 98 -1.76 -6.08 -14.77
N ARG A 99 -2.22 -7.01 -15.61
CA ARG A 99 -3.53 -6.91 -16.25
C ARG A 99 -4.66 -7.43 -15.37
N ASP A 100 -4.40 -8.49 -14.61
CA ASP A 100 -5.42 -9.30 -13.95
C ASP A 100 -5.43 -9.18 -12.43
N THR A 101 -4.34 -8.69 -11.82
CA THR A 101 -4.20 -8.67 -10.35
C THR A 101 -4.10 -7.26 -9.79
N VAL A 102 -3.45 -6.33 -10.52
CA VAL A 102 -3.13 -4.99 -10.03
C VAL A 102 -3.96 -3.90 -10.72
N GLY A 103 -4.59 -3.04 -9.93
CA GLY A 103 -5.02 -1.71 -10.33
C GLY A 103 -4.01 -0.68 -9.79
N PHE A 104 -3.65 0.31 -10.59
CA PHE A 104 -2.68 1.34 -10.19
C PHE A 104 -3.28 2.74 -10.34
N VAL A 105 -3.16 3.55 -9.31
CA VAL A 105 -3.57 4.96 -9.27
C VAL A 105 -2.31 5.81 -9.05
N TRP A 106 -1.97 6.62 -10.04
CA TRP A 106 -0.77 7.48 -10.00
C TRP A 106 -1.08 8.85 -9.39
N GLN A 107 -0.07 9.48 -8.79
CA GLN A 107 -0.14 10.86 -8.32
C GLN A 107 -0.48 11.82 -9.47
N ASN A 108 0.17 11.64 -10.62
CA ASN A 108 -0.16 12.38 -11.82
C ASN A 108 -1.28 11.66 -12.57
N ASN A 109 -2.51 12.18 -12.42
CA ASN A 109 -3.70 11.66 -13.06
C ASN A 109 -3.57 11.45 -14.57
N ALA A 110 -2.84 12.32 -15.28
CA ALA A 110 -2.62 12.15 -16.71
C ALA A 110 -1.90 10.84 -17.08
N ARG A 111 -1.25 10.15 -16.12
CA ARG A 111 -0.68 8.81 -16.35
C ARG A 111 -1.72 7.70 -16.42
N ASN A 112 -2.88 7.89 -15.79
CA ASN A 112 -3.99 6.94 -15.85
C ASN A 112 -4.93 7.21 -17.03
N LEU A 113 -5.01 8.47 -17.49
CA LEU A 113 -6.01 8.91 -18.46
C LEU A 113 -5.41 9.20 -19.84
N VAL A 114 -6.17 8.86 -20.87
CA VAL A 114 -5.95 9.27 -22.26
C VAL A 114 -6.74 10.57 -22.51
N PRO A 115 -6.07 11.72 -22.78
CA PRO A 115 -6.70 13.04 -22.72
C PRO A 115 -7.89 13.26 -23.67
N TYR A 116 -7.85 12.65 -24.86
CA TYR A 116 -8.88 12.82 -25.89
C TYR A 116 -10.08 11.87 -25.72
N LEU A 117 -10.01 10.93 -24.78
CA LEU A 117 -11.11 10.03 -24.46
C LEU A 117 -12.01 10.65 -23.37
N THR A 118 -13.29 10.34 -23.45
CA THR A 118 -14.24 10.62 -22.36
C THR A 118 -13.94 9.75 -21.14
N ALA A 119 -14.41 10.13 -19.96
CA ALA A 119 -14.23 9.33 -18.74
C ALA A 119 -14.69 7.88 -18.90
N VAL A 120 -15.85 7.66 -19.50
CA VAL A 120 -16.35 6.30 -19.75
C VAL A 120 -15.45 5.53 -20.71
N GLN A 121 -14.94 6.16 -21.77
CA GLN A 121 -14.02 5.51 -22.72
C GLN A 121 -12.68 5.17 -22.07
N ASN A 122 -12.18 6.04 -21.19
CA ASN A 122 -10.99 5.78 -20.39
C ASN A 122 -11.16 4.54 -19.51
N VAL A 123 -12.30 4.41 -18.82
CA VAL A 123 -12.60 3.23 -17.99
C VAL A 123 -12.83 1.97 -18.85
N GLU A 124 -13.35 2.11 -20.07
CA GLU A 124 -13.52 1.00 -21.02
C GLU A 124 -12.20 0.48 -21.60
N LEU A 125 -11.15 1.31 -21.65
CA LEU A 125 -9.90 1.00 -22.35
C LEU A 125 -9.18 -0.25 -21.80
N PRO A 126 -8.94 -0.42 -20.48
CA PRO A 126 -8.31 -1.63 -19.95
C PRO A 126 -9.13 -2.90 -20.23
N MET A 127 -10.46 -2.80 -20.20
CA MET A 127 -11.37 -3.91 -20.46
C MET A 127 -11.39 -4.31 -21.95
N LEU A 128 -11.24 -3.33 -22.84
CA LEU A 128 -11.15 -3.55 -24.28
C LEU A 128 -9.90 -4.38 -24.62
N LEU A 129 -8.76 -4.07 -24.00
CA LEU A 129 -7.51 -4.80 -24.18
C LEU A 129 -7.59 -6.25 -23.68
N LYS A 130 -8.51 -6.55 -22.77
CA LYS A 130 -8.81 -7.91 -22.26
C LYS A 130 -9.90 -8.62 -23.07
N GLY A 131 -10.56 -7.94 -24.01
CA GLY A 131 -11.67 -8.51 -24.78
C GLY A 131 -12.95 -8.71 -23.97
N LYS A 132 -13.13 -8.00 -22.85
CA LYS A 132 -14.28 -8.17 -21.94
C LYS A 132 -15.57 -7.69 -22.61
N LYS A 133 -16.59 -8.55 -22.67
CA LYS A 133 -17.97 -8.18 -23.05
C LYS A 133 -18.62 -7.37 -21.92
N GLY A 134 -19.61 -6.53 -22.24
CA GLY A 134 -20.30 -5.72 -21.22
C GLY A 134 -19.48 -4.58 -20.60
N ARG A 135 -18.31 -4.24 -21.17
CA ARG A 135 -17.40 -3.19 -20.68
C ARG A 135 -18.09 -1.85 -20.39
N ARG A 136 -19.07 -1.46 -21.22
CA ARG A 136 -19.82 -0.21 -21.05
C ARG A 136 -20.62 -0.19 -19.77
N ALA A 137 -21.31 -1.29 -19.47
CA ALA A 137 -22.13 -1.40 -18.25
C ALA A 137 -21.23 -1.33 -17.00
N ARG A 138 -20.12 -2.08 -16.98
CA ARG A 138 -19.13 -2.02 -15.90
C ARG A 138 -18.51 -0.62 -15.76
N ALA A 139 -18.16 0.03 -16.87
CA ALA A 139 -17.60 1.38 -16.83
C ALA A 139 -18.57 2.41 -16.23
N LEU A 140 -19.86 2.31 -16.56
CA LEU A 140 -20.89 3.17 -15.97
C LEU A 140 -21.12 2.88 -14.49
N GLU A 141 -21.09 1.60 -14.09
CA GLU A 141 -21.16 1.19 -12.68
C GLU A 141 -19.99 1.77 -11.87
N LEU A 142 -18.76 1.62 -12.37
CA LEU A 142 -17.56 2.15 -11.70
C LEU A 142 -17.58 3.67 -11.62
N LEU A 143 -17.98 4.36 -12.70
CA LEU A 143 -18.17 5.81 -12.67
C LEU A 143 -19.24 6.25 -11.67
N LYS A 144 -20.28 5.44 -11.47
CA LYS A 144 -21.29 5.71 -10.43
C LYS A 144 -20.70 5.54 -9.02
N LYS A 145 -19.94 4.47 -8.77
CA LYS A 145 -19.27 4.23 -7.48
C LYS A 145 -18.33 5.37 -7.08
N VAL A 146 -17.63 5.96 -8.05
CA VAL A 146 -16.76 7.12 -7.80
C VAL A 146 -17.48 8.48 -7.89
N GLY A 147 -18.82 8.50 -7.98
CA GLY A 147 -19.62 9.73 -7.96
C GLY A 147 -19.58 10.57 -9.25
N LEU A 148 -19.22 9.96 -10.39
CA LEU A 148 -19.02 10.61 -11.69
C LEU A 148 -20.03 10.20 -12.77
N GLU A 149 -21.18 9.64 -12.40
CA GLU A 149 -22.21 9.21 -13.36
C GLU A 149 -22.61 10.31 -14.35
N LYS A 150 -22.81 11.54 -13.87
CA LYS A 150 -23.17 12.72 -14.69
C LYS A 150 -22.03 13.24 -15.56
N ARG A 151 -20.78 12.86 -15.24
CA ARG A 151 -19.55 13.28 -15.91
C ARG A 151 -19.00 12.24 -16.90
N ARG A 152 -19.75 11.15 -17.14
CA ARG A 152 -19.31 10.03 -17.99
C ARG A 152 -18.81 10.43 -19.39
N ASN A 153 -19.38 11.48 -19.97
CA ASN A 153 -19.05 11.97 -21.32
C ASN A 153 -18.06 13.14 -21.32
N SER A 154 -17.60 13.59 -20.14
CA SER A 154 -16.62 14.66 -20.03
C SER A 154 -15.23 14.14 -20.38
N ARG A 155 -14.44 14.99 -21.02
CA ARG A 155 -13.01 14.79 -21.31
C ARG A 155 -12.15 15.36 -20.18
N LEU A 156 -10.85 15.07 -20.20
CA LEU A 156 -9.90 15.44 -19.15
C LEU A 156 -9.86 16.95 -18.87
N ASP A 157 -9.87 17.76 -19.93
CA ASP A 157 -9.88 19.24 -19.90
C ASP A 157 -11.17 19.84 -19.31
N GLN A 158 -12.22 19.04 -19.20
CA GLN A 158 -13.52 19.44 -18.66
C GLN A 158 -13.71 19.02 -17.20
N MET A 159 -12.68 18.43 -16.58
CA MET A 159 -12.73 17.85 -15.24
C MET A 159 -11.76 18.54 -14.29
N SER A 160 -12.18 18.70 -13.03
CA SER A 160 -11.27 19.11 -11.95
C SER A 160 -10.26 18.01 -11.64
N GLY A 161 -9.12 18.35 -11.00
CA GLY A 161 -8.12 17.36 -10.60
C GLY A 161 -8.70 16.22 -9.74
N GLY A 162 -9.62 16.52 -8.82
CA GLY A 162 -10.34 15.51 -8.04
C GLY A 162 -11.31 14.64 -8.84
N GLU A 163 -11.98 15.21 -9.86
CA GLU A 163 -12.77 14.40 -10.81
C GLU A 163 -11.84 13.48 -11.62
N GLN A 164 -10.69 13.97 -12.09
CA GLN A 164 -9.71 13.16 -12.82
C GLN A 164 -9.16 12.00 -11.96
N GLN A 165 -8.84 12.26 -10.68
CA GLN A 165 -8.40 11.22 -9.74
C GLN A 165 -9.45 10.12 -9.57
N ARG A 166 -10.72 10.51 -9.43
CA ARG A 166 -11.83 9.55 -9.29
C ARG A 166 -12.03 8.72 -10.56
N VAL A 167 -11.84 9.31 -11.74
CA VAL A 167 -11.77 8.52 -12.99
C VAL A 167 -10.57 7.58 -12.97
N ALA A 168 -9.39 8.01 -12.50
CA ALA A 168 -8.21 7.15 -12.40
C ALA A 168 -8.46 5.92 -11.49
N ILE A 169 -9.17 6.10 -10.37
CA ILE A 169 -9.60 4.99 -9.50
C ILE A 169 -10.54 4.04 -10.25
N ALA A 170 -11.52 4.56 -10.99
CA ALA A 170 -12.43 3.74 -11.80
C ALA A 170 -11.67 2.95 -12.91
N ILE A 171 -10.65 3.55 -13.53
CA ILE A 171 -9.78 2.86 -14.51
C ILE A 171 -9.00 1.73 -13.83
N ALA A 172 -8.42 1.99 -12.65
CA ALA A 172 -7.67 0.99 -11.90
C ALA A 172 -8.55 -0.22 -11.52
N MET A 173 -9.83 0.00 -11.22
CA MET A 173 -10.81 -1.04 -10.90
C MET A 173 -11.42 -1.76 -12.12
N ALA A 174 -11.15 -1.31 -13.34
CA ALA A 174 -11.84 -1.76 -14.56
C ALA A 174 -11.77 -3.28 -14.81
N ASN A 175 -10.65 -3.90 -14.46
CA ASN A 175 -10.39 -5.33 -14.65
C ASN A 175 -10.62 -6.19 -13.40
N ASP A 176 -11.31 -5.65 -12.40
CA ASP A 176 -11.60 -6.32 -11.12
C ASP A 176 -10.30 -6.79 -10.42
N PRO A 177 -9.36 -5.85 -10.15
CA PRO A 177 -8.08 -6.20 -9.54
C PRO A 177 -8.29 -6.72 -8.12
N LYS A 178 -7.36 -7.57 -7.66
CA LYS A 178 -7.31 -8.02 -6.26
C LYS A 178 -6.53 -7.06 -5.38
N LEU A 179 -5.59 -6.31 -5.97
CA LEU A 179 -4.72 -5.37 -5.31
C LEU A 179 -4.81 -4.01 -6.01
N LEU A 180 -5.14 -2.97 -5.24
CA LEU A 180 -5.19 -1.58 -5.69
C LEU A 180 -4.04 -0.81 -5.04
N LEU A 181 -3.14 -0.29 -5.87
CA LEU A 181 -1.96 0.46 -5.47
C LEU A 181 -2.17 1.93 -5.79
N ALA A 182 -1.93 2.81 -4.83
CA ALA A 182 -2.07 4.25 -5.03
C ALA A 182 -0.81 5.00 -4.59
N ASP A 183 -0.21 5.77 -5.51
CA ASP A 183 0.96 6.62 -5.24
C ASP A 183 0.49 8.07 -5.04
N GLU A 184 0.53 8.58 -3.81
CA GLU A 184 0.08 9.93 -3.42
C GLU A 184 -1.24 10.36 -4.07
N PRO A 185 -2.34 9.59 -3.92
CA PRO A 185 -3.60 9.83 -4.64
C PRO A 185 -4.30 11.14 -4.28
N THR A 186 -3.83 11.83 -3.24
CA THR A 186 -4.39 13.09 -2.74
C THR A 186 -3.39 14.25 -2.80
N GLY A 187 -2.18 14.05 -3.34
CA GLY A 187 -1.10 15.04 -3.26
C GLY A 187 -1.37 16.35 -4.02
N SER A 188 -2.29 16.35 -4.97
CA SER A 188 -2.61 17.52 -5.82
C SER A 188 -4.04 18.04 -5.64
N VAL A 189 -4.74 17.67 -4.57
CA VAL A 189 -6.14 18.06 -4.34
C VAL A 189 -6.32 18.72 -2.97
N ASP A 190 -7.41 19.45 -2.79
CA ASP A 190 -7.76 20.09 -1.52
C ASP A 190 -8.21 19.05 -0.47
N THR A 191 -8.13 19.41 0.81
CA THR A 191 -8.45 18.53 1.95
C THR A 191 -9.83 17.86 1.85
N LYS A 192 -10.85 18.58 1.37
CA LYS A 192 -12.21 18.02 1.26
C LYS A 192 -12.26 16.96 0.15
N THR A 193 -11.59 17.22 -0.96
CA THR A 193 -11.44 16.25 -2.05
C THR A 193 -10.60 15.04 -1.62
N SER A 194 -9.54 15.24 -0.82
CA SER A 194 -8.73 14.15 -0.25
C SER A 194 -9.56 13.18 0.60
N ALA A 195 -10.39 13.72 1.50
CA ALA A 195 -11.29 12.90 2.33
C ALA A 195 -12.26 12.09 1.46
N MET A 196 -12.88 12.72 0.46
CA MET A 196 -13.78 12.05 -0.47
C MET A 196 -13.09 10.92 -1.26
N ILE A 197 -11.84 11.12 -1.71
CA ILE A 197 -11.06 10.08 -2.38
C ILE A 197 -10.78 8.91 -1.45
N LEU A 198 -10.44 9.19 -0.19
CA LEU A 198 -10.20 8.15 0.80
C LEU A 198 -11.47 7.34 1.10
N ASP A 199 -12.63 8.00 1.19
CA ASP A 199 -13.92 7.34 1.37
C ASP A 199 -14.24 6.39 0.20
N ILE A 200 -13.91 6.78 -1.02
CA ILE A 200 -14.03 5.91 -2.20
C ILE A 200 -13.13 4.66 -2.05
N PHE A 201 -11.89 4.81 -1.60
CA PHE A 201 -11.03 3.65 -1.35
C PHE A 201 -11.60 2.72 -0.27
N LYS A 202 -12.14 3.28 0.82
CA LYS A 202 -12.80 2.50 1.89
C LYS A 202 -14.03 1.76 1.37
N GLU A 203 -14.86 2.42 0.56
CA GLU A 203 -16.06 1.82 -0.01
C GLU A 203 -15.69 0.69 -0.99
N LEU A 204 -14.70 0.89 -1.86
CA LEU A 204 -14.22 -0.14 -2.78
C LEU A 204 -13.63 -1.34 -2.03
N ASN A 205 -12.80 -1.08 -1.01
CA ASN A 205 -12.25 -2.12 -0.14
C ASN A 205 -13.36 -2.95 0.53
N LYS A 206 -14.36 -2.29 1.13
CA LYS A 206 -15.47 -2.97 1.82
C LYS A 206 -16.43 -3.70 0.87
N SER A 207 -16.74 -3.11 -0.28
CA SER A 207 -17.75 -3.65 -1.20
C SER A 207 -17.22 -4.71 -2.17
N GLU A 208 -15.96 -4.59 -2.61
CA GLU A 208 -15.34 -5.49 -3.60
C GLU A 208 -14.30 -6.44 -2.96
N GLY A 209 -13.95 -6.25 -1.69
CA GLY A 209 -12.93 -7.05 -1.00
C GLY A 209 -11.51 -6.85 -1.55
N VAL A 210 -11.29 -5.75 -2.29
CA VAL A 210 -9.98 -5.43 -2.89
C VAL A 210 -9.01 -5.02 -1.79
N THR A 211 -7.78 -5.53 -1.85
CA THR A 211 -6.70 -5.07 -0.95
C THR A 211 -6.19 -3.74 -1.46
N VAL A 212 -6.05 -2.73 -0.60
CA VAL A 212 -5.67 -1.38 -0.99
C VAL A 212 -4.41 -0.96 -0.25
N VAL A 213 -3.38 -0.56 -0.99
CA VAL A 213 -2.13 -0.01 -0.44
C VAL A 213 -1.93 1.41 -0.97
N ILE A 214 -1.95 2.37 -0.05
CA ILE A 214 -1.76 3.79 -0.36
C ILE A 214 -0.37 4.22 0.11
N VAL A 215 0.43 4.79 -0.78
CA VAL A 215 1.67 5.48 -0.42
C VAL A 215 1.38 6.96 -0.28
N THR A 216 1.77 7.56 0.84
CA THR A 216 1.62 9.00 1.07
C THR A 216 2.73 9.54 1.97
N HIS A 217 2.99 10.84 1.90
CA HIS A 217 3.77 11.55 2.91
C HIS A 217 2.88 12.38 3.86
N ASP A 218 1.57 12.42 3.61
CA ASP A 218 0.60 13.13 4.44
C ASP A 218 0.13 12.24 5.60
N LEU A 219 0.60 12.55 6.81
CA LEU A 219 0.22 11.84 8.03
C LEU A 219 -1.26 12.03 8.37
N LYS A 220 -1.86 13.17 8.04
CA LYS A 220 -3.28 13.43 8.32
C LYS A 220 -4.17 12.50 7.50
N LEU A 221 -3.78 12.20 6.27
CA LEU A 221 -4.46 11.18 5.46
C LEU A 221 -4.31 9.79 6.10
N ALA A 222 -3.12 9.47 6.61
CA ALA A 222 -2.81 8.18 7.20
C ALA A 222 -3.59 7.90 8.49
N GLU A 223 -3.89 8.91 9.31
CA GLU A 223 -4.74 8.80 10.52
C GLU A 223 -6.15 8.25 10.24
N HIS A 224 -6.62 8.38 8.99
CA HIS A 224 -7.94 7.92 8.58
C HIS A 224 -7.92 6.49 8.01
N ILE A 225 -6.78 5.80 8.05
CA ILE A 225 -6.56 4.45 7.50
C ILE A 225 -6.36 3.44 8.63
N ASP A 226 -6.83 2.21 8.43
CA ASP A 226 -6.89 1.19 9.48
C ASP A 226 -5.48 0.75 9.95
N ARG A 227 -4.50 0.75 9.05
CA ARG A 227 -3.11 0.39 9.35
C ARG A 227 -2.14 1.27 8.59
N VAL A 228 -1.12 1.79 9.28
CA VAL A 228 -0.10 2.65 8.70
C VAL A 228 1.28 2.06 8.99
N VAL A 229 2.07 1.81 7.95
CA VAL A 229 3.45 1.36 8.06
C VAL A 229 4.39 2.48 7.65
N ALA A 230 5.31 2.87 8.54
CA ALA A 230 6.34 3.83 8.22
C ALA A 230 7.56 3.15 7.60
N ILE A 231 8.04 3.67 6.46
CA ILE A 231 9.28 3.26 5.81
C ILE A 231 10.33 4.36 5.96
N ARG A 232 11.51 3.95 6.39
CA ARG A 232 12.69 4.81 6.54
C ARG A 232 13.94 4.11 6.04
N ASP A 233 14.75 4.82 5.26
CA ASP A 233 16.05 4.34 4.77
C ASP A 233 15.96 2.95 4.10
N GLY A 234 14.84 2.67 3.41
CA GLY A 234 14.58 1.40 2.74
C GLY A 234 14.14 0.23 3.63
N ARG A 235 13.78 0.47 4.90
CA ARG A 235 13.27 -0.53 5.86
C ARG A 235 11.97 -0.09 6.52
N THR A 236 11.20 -1.04 7.05
CA THR A 236 10.06 -0.75 7.94
C THR A 236 10.55 -0.22 9.29
N SER A 237 9.97 0.88 9.76
CA SER A 237 10.46 1.64 10.92
C SER A 237 9.48 1.66 12.09
N SER A 238 8.19 1.78 11.83
CA SER A 238 7.13 1.73 12.84
C SER A 238 5.83 1.32 12.16
N GLU A 239 4.90 0.78 12.95
CA GLU A 239 3.58 0.37 12.48
C GLU A 239 2.53 0.94 13.44
N ILE A 240 1.53 1.62 12.91
CA ILE A 240 0.40 2.14 13.69
C ILE A 240 -0.83 1.35 13.25
N ILE A 241 -1.49 0.69 14.20
CA ILE A 241 -2.72 -0.07 13.96
C ILE A 241 -3.87 0.63 14.67
N ARG A 242 -4.94 0.92 13.93
CA ARG A 242 -6.18 1.45 14.50
C ARG A 242 -7.03 0.29 15.01
N LYS A 243 -7.26 0.20 16.32
CA LYS A 243 -8.17 -0.79 16.91
C LYS A 243 -9.61 -0.40 16.62
N ARG A 244 -10.17 -0.93 15.52
CA ARG A 244 -11.55 -0.69 15.10
C ARG A 244 -12.58 -1.21 16.13
N SER A 245 -12.27 -2.31 16.83
CA SER A 245 -13.21 -2.95 17.76
C SER A 245 -13.55 -2.09 18.97
N TYR A 246 -12.60 -1.35 19.53
CA TYR A 246 -12.84 -0.60 20.76
C TYR A 246 -13.79 0.59 20.56
N ALA A 247 -13.66 1.31 19.43
CA ALA A 247 -14.54 2.43 19.12
C ALA A 247 -15.96 2.00 18.74
N GLU A 248 -16.13 0.83 18.10
CA GLU A 248 -17.46 0.27 17.82
C GLU A 248 -18.12 -0.28 19.10
N GLU A 249 -17.37 -0.98 19.96
CA GLU A 249 -17.84 -1.47 21.28
C GLU A 249 -18.24 -0.32 22.23
N LEU A 250 -17.44 0.75 22.30
CA LEU A 250 -17.75 1.93 23.12
C LEU A 250 -18.96 2.73 22.59
N ASN A 251 -19.14 2.80 21.27
CA ASN A 251 -20.32 3.42 20.67
C ASN A 251 -21.60 2.59 20.94
N GLU A 252 -21.50 1.27 20.96
CA GLU A 252 -22.60 0.39 21.38
C GLU A 252 -22.91 0.53 22.89
N MET A 253 -21.92 0.90 23.70
CA MET A 253 -22.09 1.24 25.13
C MET A 253 -22.59 2.67 25.40
N GLY A 254 -22.86 3.46 24.35
CA GLY A 254 -23.47 4.80 24.46
C GLY A 254 -22.51 5.91 24.89
N GLU A 255 -21.20 5.66 24.91
CA GLU A 255 -20.20 6.70 25.13
C GLU A 255 -19.87 7.41 23.82
N VAL A 256 -20.17 8.72 23.75
CA VAL A 256 -19.84 9.55 22.59
C VAL A 256 -18.34 9.81 22.60
N ILE A 257 -17.60 9.07 21.79
CA ILE A 257 -16.18 9.33 21.56
C ILE A 257 -16.07 10.55 20.61
N SER A 258 -15.27 11.55 20.99
CA SER A 258 -14.88 12.64 20.10
C SER A 258 -14.09 12.06 18.91
N GLU A 259 -14.27 12.56 17.68
CA GLU A 259 -13.56 12.06 16.47
C GLU A 259 -12.02 12.01 16.61
N GLY A 260 -11.43 12.67 17.63
CA GLY A 260 -10.01 12.63 17.96
C GLY A 260 -9.54 11.50 18.90
N ASP A 261 -10.44 10.70 19.49
CA ASP A 261 -10.11 9.67 20.49
C ASP A 261 -10.06 8.24 19.93
N ALA A 262 -9.82 8.09 18.61
CA ALA A 262 -9.49 6.77 18.08
C ALA A 262 -8.19 6.29 18.77
N VAL A 263 -8.28 5.21 19.55
CA VAL A 263 -7.14 4.59 20.24
C VAL A 263 -6.21 4.00 19.18
N HIS A 264 -5.17 4.75 18.80
CA HIS A 264 -4.10 4.29 17.93
C HIS A 264 -3.07 3.54 18.79
N GLU A 265 -2.77 2.29 18.42
CA GLU A 265 -1.66 1.56 19.02
C GLU A 265 -0.44 1.73 18.11
N GLU A 266 0.57 2.45 18.60
CA GLU A 266 1.87 2.54 17.92
C GLU A 266 2.74 1.35 18.34
N LEU A 267 3.14 0.55 17.35
CA LEU A 267 3.98 -0.63 17.49
C LEU A 267 5.37 -0.35 16.91
N ALA A 268 6.40 -0.68 17.68
CA ALA A 268 7.76 -0.76 17.17
C ALA A 268 7.91 -2.02 16.32
N VAL A 269 8.58 -1.91 15.16
CA VAL A 269 8.76 -3.04 14.26
C VAL A 269 9.97 -3.86 14.71
N LEU A 270 9.72 -5.14 14.99
CA LEU A 270 10.75 -6.17 15.19
C LEU A 270 10.84 -7.00 13.91
N ASP A 271 11.98 -6.95 13.24
CA ASP A 271 12.17 -7.76 12.03
C ASP A 271 12.46 -9.23 12.36
N ARG A 272 12.46 -10.09 11.33
CA ARG A 272 12.66 -11.54 11.51
C ARG A 272 14.06 -11.91 12.01
N SER A 273 15.02 -10.99 11.92
CA SER A 273 16.37 -11.15 12.48
C SER A 273 16.49 -10.69 13.93
N GLY A 274 15.37 -10.26 14.54
CA GLY A 274 15.31 -9.77 15.91
C GLY A 274 15.80 -8.32 16.07
N ARG A 275 15.91 -7.54 14.99
CA ARG A 275 16.26 -6.11 15.09
C ARG A 275 15.02 -5.29 15.37
N LEU A 276 15.05 -4.55 16.47
CA LEU A 276 14.00 -3.61 16.86
C LEU A 276 14.33 -2.20 16.34
N GLN A 277 13.39 -1.59 15.60
CA GLN A 277 13.51 -0.18 15.22
C GLN A 277 12.67 0.70 16.15
N LEU A 278 13.35 1.63 16.83
CA LEU A 278 12.69 2.61 17.69
C LEU A 278 12.27 3.85 16.88
N PRO A 279 11.05 4.38 17.08
CA PRO A 279 10.64 5.64 16.47
C PRO A 279 11.57 6.80 16.85
N LYS A 280 11.73 7.76 15.92
CA LYS A 280 12.62 8.92 16.11
C LYS A 280 12.28 9.76 17.33
N GLU A 281 11.00 9.88 17.63
CA GLU A 281 10.51 10.70 18.74
C GLU A 281 10.94 10.11 20.09
N TYR A 282 10.86 8.78 20.24
CA TYR A 282 11.42 8.08 21.41
C TYR A 282 12.94 8.21 21.46
N MET A 283 13.64 8.04 20.34
CA MET A 283 15.10 8.22 20.32
C MET A 283 15.52 9.65 20.70
N GLN A 284 14.82 10.67 20.21
CA GLN A 284 15.11 12.08 20.52
C GLN A 284 14.79 12.42 21.98
N SER A 285 13.62 12.00 22.49
CA SER A 285 13.22 12.22 23.88
C SER A 285 14.13 11.50 24.87
N LEU A 286 14.63 10.31 24.52
CA LEU A 286 15.59 9.54 25.31
C LEU A 286 17.06 9.92 25.06
N GLY A 287 17.34 10.86 24.14
CA GLY A 287 18.70 11.27 23.79
C GLY A 287 19.56 10.20 23.11
N ILE A 288 18.95 9.14 22.59
CA ILE A 288 19.62 8.01 21.94
C ILE A 288 20.03 8.40 20.51
N LYS A 289 21.32 8.27 20.20
CA LYS A 289 21.85 8.48 18.85
C LYS A 289 21.88 7.16 18.07
N GLY A 290 21.69 7.25 16.75
CA GLY A 290 21.84 6.09 15.86
C GLY A 290 23.24 5.48 15.98
N GLY A 291 23.31 4.15 16.15
CA GLY A 291 24.56 3.42 16.42
C GLY A 291 24.99 3.39 17.89
N GLY A 292 24.24 4.04 18.79
CA GLY A 292 24.44 3.92 20.24
C GLY A 292 24.00 2.56 20.78
N LYS A 293 24.41 2.27 22.02
CA LYS A 293 23.90 1.12 22.78
C LYS A 293 22.71 1.56 23.62
N VAL A 294 21.81 0.63 23.89
CA VAL A 294 20.72 0.81 24.86
C VAL A 294 20.80 -0.33 25.86
N LYS A 295 20.51 -0.04 27.13
CA LYS A 295 20.40 -1.08 28.15
C LYS A 295 19.02 -1.73 28.01
N VAL A 296 18.98 -3.05 27.99
CA VAL A 296 17.75 -3.84 27.92
C VAL A 296 17.59 -4.56 29.26
N GLU A 297 16.45 -4.36 29.91
CA GLU A 297 16.08 -5.07 31.14
C GLU A 297 14.78 -5.83 30.92
N LEU A 298 14.68 -7.03 31.49
CA LEU A 298 13.45 -7.81 31.49
C LEU A 298 12.60 -7.37 32.69
N ASP A 299 11.36 -6.95 32.43
CA ASP A 299 10.35 -6.70 33.46
C ASP A 299 9.52 -7.99 33.63
N GLU A 300 9.89 -8.81 34.61
CA GLU A 300 9.19 -10.08 34.89
C GLU A 300 7.78 -9.87 35.44
N GLU A 301 7.50 -8.74 36.11
CA GLU A 301 6.17 -8.45 36.66
C GLU A 301 5.17 -8.10 35.56
N ARG A 302 5.60 -7.32 34.56
CA ARG A 302 4.76 -6.90 33.44
C ARG A 302 4.88 -7.80 32.21
N GLY A 303 5.81 -8.75 32.21
CA GLY A 303 6.06 -9.66 31.10
C GLY A 303 6.59 -8.95 29.85
N GLY A 304 7.50 -7.98 30.02
CA GLY A 304 7.99 -7.12 28.94
C GLY A 304 9.50 -6.83 28.99
N ILE A 305 9.99 -6.06 28.01
CA ILE A 305 11.36 -5.52 28.02
C ILE A 305 11.32 -4.01 28.14
N MET A 306 12.19 -3.46 28.99
CA MET A 306 12.40 -2.02 29.14
C MET A 306 13.71 -1.62 28.48
N LEU A 307 13.67 -0.50 27.75
CA LEU A 307 14.83 0.07 27.08
C LEU A 307 15.22 1.37 27.77
N PHE A 308 16.47 1.43 28.22
CA PHE A 308 17.03 2.62 28.85
C PHE A 308 18.18 3.17 28.00
N PRO A 309 18.38 4.50 27.98
CA PRO A 309 19.62 5.08 27.45
C PRO A 309 20.82 4.40 28.11
N SER A 310 21.84 4.01 27.35
CA SER A 310 23.08 3.56 27.98
C SER A 310 23.77 4.77 28.57
N ASP A 311 23.95 4.81 29.89
CA ASP A 311 24.87 5.75 30.50
C ASP A 311 26.25 5.57 29.85
N HIS A 312 26.88 6.69 29.47
CA HIS A 312 28.28 6.69 29.02
C HIS A 312 29.22 6.37 30.18
#